data_AF-A0A7V4BTQ8-F1
#
_entry.id   AF-A0A7V4BTQ8-F1
#
_cell.length_a   1.000
_cell.length_b   1.000
_cell.length_c   1.000
_cell.angle_alpha   90.00
_cell.angle_beta   90.00
_cell.angle_gamma   90.00
#
_symmetry.space_group_name_H-M   'P 1'
#
loop_
_entity.id
_entity.type
_entity.pdbx_description
1 polymer ?
#
loop_
_entity_poly.entity_id
_entity_poly.type
_entity_poly.pdbx_seq_one_letter_code
_entity_poly.pdbx_strand_id
1 'polypeptide(L)'
;MYGRRNYMRNILQFLIKYQFLLLFLLLEGISISLVVRYNHYHQISYLNFAQQWYARLSFKKEQIRQYMKLKEVNERLVAENESLRNSLEYYKKLYSAYMPKSNVDRSDVHFLVARVINSSVHLPYNYLTIDKGEEAGIKPNMGVVCDQGIVGVVVATSKHFAVVMPVLNRKFKVSAKFKKNNYYGSFEWSGTDYRTGVLSDIPLHVPITRGDTIVTSGYSNFFPEGLMIGIVEDYAISMGTFYSINVRLSTDFKNLYFVYLISDDKLSERMTLENSVINE
;
A
#
# COMPACT_ATOMS: atom_id res chain seq x y z
N MET A 1 -98.50 5.22 28.08
CA MET A 1 -97.50 6.05 28.81
C MET A 1 -97.13 5.48 30.21
N TYR A 2 -97.08 4.14 30.40
CA TYR A 2 -96.89 3.51 31.72
C TYR A 2 -95.52 2.81 31.92
N GLY A 3 -94.76 2.56 30.85
CA GLY A 3 -93.47 1.84 30.94
C GLY A 3 -92.34 2.63 31.61
N ARG A 4 -92.21 3.94 31.34
CA ARG A 4 -91.05 4.76 31.75
C ARG A 4 -90.94 4.97 33.27
N ARG A 5 -92.06 4.90 34.00
CA ARG A 5 -92.12 5.17 35.45
C ARG A 5 -91.62 3.98 36.30
N ASN A 6 -91.77 2.75 35.81
CA ASN A 6 -91.25 1.55 36.49
C ASN A 6 -89.74 1.38 36.29
N TYR A 7 -89.20 1.73 35.13
CA TYR A 7 -87.74 1.72 34.91
C TYR A 7 -87.00 2.70 35.82
N MET A 8 -87.52 3.92 35.99
CA MET A 8 -86.92 4.91 36.90
C MET A 8 -86.92 4.44 38.35
N ARG A 9 -87.99 3.76 38.79
CA ARG A 9 -88.08 3.18 40.14
C ARG A 9 -87.11 2.00 40.34
N ASN A 10 -86.95 1.13 39.35
CA ASN A 10 -86.02 0.01 39.41
C ASN A 10 -84.55 0.47 39.37
N ILE A 11 -84.24 1.53 38.62
CA ILE A 11 -82.90 2.15 38.59
C ILE A 11 -82.59 2.79 39.95
N LEU A 12 -83.54 3.52 40.54
CA LEU A 12 -83.37 4.10 41.89
C LEU A 12 -83.21 3.02 42.97
N GLN A 13 -83.98 1.93 42.91
CA GLN A 13 -83.82 0.81 43.83
C GLN A 13 -82.49 0.07 43.64
N PHE A 14 -82.01 -0.06 42.40
CA PHE A 14 -80.69 -0.61 42.10
C PHE A 14 -79.56 0.28 42.66
N LEU A 15 -79.67 1.60 42.46
CA LEU A 15 -78.71 2.58 42.98
C LEU A 15 -78.63 2.57 44.51
N ILE A 16 -79.79 2.49 45.19
CA ILE A 16 -79.84 2.40 46.65
C ILE A 16 -79.31 1.05 47.14
N LYS A 17 -79.65 -0.06 46.46
CA LYS A 17 -79.20 -1.42 46.83
C LYS A 17 -77.69 -1.59 46.71
N TYR A 18 -77.05 -0.96 45.72
CA TYR A 18 -75.61 -1.07 45.47
C TYR A 18 -74.85 0.23 45.77
N GLN A 19 -75.43 1.14 46.56
CA GLN A 19 -74.87 2.48 46.83
C GLN A 19 -73.42 2.44 47.34
N PHE A 20 -73.11 1.48 48.21
CA PHE A 20 -71.76 1.34 48.78
C PHE A 20 -70.75 0.83 47.75
N LEU A 21 -71.16 -0.07 46.84
CA LEU A 21 -70.30 -0.60 45.78
C LEU A 21 -70.05 0.46 44.70
N LEU A 22 -71.08 1.22 44.33
CA LEU A 22 -70.94 2.33 43.39
C LEU A 22 -70.06 3.46 43.96
N LEU A 23 -70.24 3.79 45.25
CA LEU A 23 -69.39 4.76 45.94
C LEU A 23 -67.94 4.28 46.02
N PHE A 24 -67.72 2.99 46.33
CA PHE A 24 -66.39 2.39 46.34
C PHE A 24 -65.70 2.47 44.98
N LEU A 25 -66.36 2.06 43.90
CA LEU A 25 -65.80 2.13 42.54
C LEU A 25 -65.52 3.56 42.09
N LEU A 26 -66.37 4.52 42.48
CA LEU A 26 -66.17 5.93 42.18
C LEU A 26 -64.95 6.47 42.94
N LEU A 27 -64.83 6.17 44.24
CA LEU A 27 -63.69 6.56 45.06
C LEU A 27 -62.39 5.88 44.59
N GLU A 28 -62.45 4.61 44.17
CA GLU A 28 -61.33 3.86 43.61
C GLU A 28 -60.88 4.47 42.27
N GLY A 29 -61.82 4.83 41.39
CA GLY A 29 -61.50 5.52 40.14
C GLY A 29 -60.86 6.89 40.37
N ILE A 30 -61.35 7.67 41.35
CA ILE A 30 -60.75 8.95 41.74
C ILE A 30 -59.36 8.72 42.35
N SER A 31 -59.18 7.70 43.19
CA SER A 31 -57.90 7.35 43.78
C SER A 31 -56.87 6.97 42.72
N ILE A 32 -57.21 6.08 41.78
CA ILE A 32 -56.34 5.68 40.67
C ILE A 32 -56.00 6.90 39.80
N SER A 33 -56.98 7.75 39.48
CA SER A 33 -56.77 8.98 38.72
C SER A 33 -55.83 9.94 39.44
N LEU A 34 -55.99 10.13 40.76
CA LEU A 34 -55.09 10.94 41.57
C LEU A 34 -53.69 10.34 41.68
N VAL A 35 -53.55 9.02 41.83
CA VAL A 35 -52.25 8.33 41.87
C VAL A 35 -51.52 8.50 40.53
N VAL A 36 -52.22 8.34 39.40
CA VAL A 36 -51.61 8.51 38.07
C VAL A 36 -51.26 9.99 37.80
N ARG A 37 -52.09 10.94 38.27
CA ARG A 37 -51.93 12.37 37.96
C ARG A 37 -50.98 13.11 38.93
N TYR A 38 -50.86 12.65 40.18
CA TYR A 38 -50.09 13.31 41.24
C TYR A 38 -48.79 12.57 41.58
N ASN A 39 -48.64 11.29 41.26
CA ASN A 39 -47.43 10.53 41.56
C ASN A 39 -46.41 10.62 40.40
N HIS A 40 -45.62 11.69 40.40
CA HIS A 40 -44.52 11.98 39.46
C HIS A 40 -43.47 10.83 39.36
N TYR A 41 -43.50 9.87 40.30
CA TYR A 41 -42.55 8.77 40.41
C TYR A 41 -42.73 7.65 39.34
N HIS A 42 -43.95 7.43 38.84
CA HIS A 42 -44.21 6.33 37.90
C HIS A 42 -44.10 6.73 36.42
N GLN A 43 -44.24 8.02 36.06
CA GLN A 43 -43.88 8.49 34.72
C GLN A 43 -42.36 8.46 34.51
N ILE A 44 -41.59 8.72 35.57
CA ILE A 44 -40.12 8.70 35.55
C ILE A 44 -39.57 7.26 35.44
N SER A 45 -40.18 6.26 36.09
CA SER A 45 -39.67 4.87 36.03
C SER A 45 -39.74 4.24 34.62
N TYR A 46 -40.84 4.39 33.87
CA TYR A 46 -40.94 3.81 32.52
C TYR A 46 -40.05 4.52 31.50
N LEU A 47 -39.94 5.85 31.58
CA LEU A 47 -39.00 6.62 30.77
C LEU A 47 -37.55 6.26 31.11
N ASN A 48 -37.24 6.02 32.38
CA ASN A 48 -35.92 5.55 32.82
C ASN A 48 -35.62 4.12 32.34
N PHE A 49 -36.61 3.21 32.31
CA PHE A 49 -36.42 1.87 31.75
C PHE A 49 -36.16 1.91 30.24
N ALA A 50 -36.96 2.68 29.48
CA ALA A 50 -36.73 2.86 28.06
C ALA A 50 -35.36 3.50 27.79
N GLN A 51 -35.00 4.56 28.51
CA GLN A 51 -33.70 5.22 28.39
C GLN A 51 -32.53 4.29 28.78
N GLN A 52 -32.66 3.48 29.83
CA GLN A 52 -31.65 2.48 30.19
C GLN A 52 -31.53 1.36 29.14
N TRP A 53 -32.63 0.95 28.53
CA TRP A 53 -32.62 -0.04 27.45
C TRP A 53 -31.99 0.51 26.17
N TYR A 54 -32.32 1.74 25.79
CA TYR A 54 -31.67 2.47 24.69
C TYR A 54 -30.18 2.71 24.95
N ALA A 55 -29.80 3.01 26.19
CA ALA A 55 -28.40 3.14 26.60
C ALA A 55 -27.68 1.79 26.45
N ARG A 56 -28.22 0.70 26.99
CA ARG A 56 -27.63 -0.65 26.87
C ARG A 56 -27.51 -1.12 25.42
N LEU A 57 -28.52 -0.87 24.59
CA LEU A 57 -28.48 -1.19 23.17
C LEU A 57 -27.42 -0.37 22.42
N SER A 58 -27.32 0.92 22.74
CA SER A 58 -26.29 1.82 22.17
C SER A 58 -24.89 1.42 22.61
N PHE A 59 -24.67 1.05 23.87
CA PHE A 59 -23.40 0.53 24.36
C PHE A 59 -22.98 -0.75 23.61
N LYS A 60 -23.92 -1.67 23.37
CA LYS A 60 -23.64 -2.91 22.63
C LYS A 60 -23.31 -2.65 21.16
N LYS A 61 -23.99 -1.69 20.52
CA LYS A 61 -23.67 -1.24 19.15
C LYS A 61 -22.29 -0.60 19.07
N GLU A 62 -21.94 0.24 20.05
CA GLU A 62 -20.64 0.91 20.08
C GLU A 62 -19.50 -0.08 20.31
N GLN A 63 -19.69 -1.09 21.17
CA GLN A 63 -18.70 -2.18 21.36
C GLN A 63 -18.45 -2.99 20.07
N ILE A 64 -19.51 -3.32 19.33
CA ILE A 64 -19.37 -4.03 18.04
C ILE A 64 -18.63 -3.15 17.02
N ARG A 65 -18.96 -1.86 16.97
CA ARG A 65 -18.28 -0.90 16.10
C ARG A 65 -16.80 -0.74 16.45
N GLN A 66 -16.47 -0.66 17.74
CA GLN A 66 -15.10 -0.59 18.22
C GLN A 66 -14.32 -1.87 17.88
N TYR A 67 -14.94 -3.05 18.04
CA TYR A 67 -14.33 -4.32 17.67
C TYR A 67 -14.05 -4.41 16.15
N MET A 68 -15.00 -3.99 15.31
CA MET A 68 -14.79 -3.97 13.86
C MET A 68 -13.68 -3.00 13.45
N LYS A 69 -13.63 -1.80 14.05
CA LYS A 69 -12.52 -0.85 13.84
C LYS A 69 -11.18 -1.42 14.29
N LEU A 70 -11.14 -2.10 15.43
CA LEU A 70 -9.91 -2.70 15.94
C LEU A 70 -9.38 -3.79 15.00
N LYS A 71 -10.28 -4.62 14.45
CA LYS A 71 -9.93 -5.62 13.44
C LYS A 71 -9.34 -4.97 12.18
N GLU A 72 -10.00 -3.94 11.66
CA GLU A 72 -9.53 -3.20 10.46
C GLU A 72 -8.14 -2.56 10.69
N VAL A 73 -7.94 -1.94 11.86
CA VAL A 73 -6.65 -1.34 12.23
C VAL A 73 -5.57 -2.42 12.37
N ASN A 74 -5.89 -3.57 12.97
CA ASN A 74 -4.93 -4.66 13.11
C ASN A 74 -4.54 -5.26 11.75
N GLU A 75 -5.50 -5.48 10.86
CA GLU A 75 -5.23 -5.94 9.49
C GLU A 75 -4.32 -4.95 8.73
N ARG A 76 -4.58 -3.64 8.88
CA ARG A 76 -3.72 -2.59 8.31
C ARG A 76 -2.32 -2.61 8.91
N LEU A 77 -2.20 -2.73 10.24
CA LEU A 77 -0.90 -2.78 10.93
C LEU A 77 -0.10 -4.03 10.60
N VAL A 78 -0.76 -5.17 10.37
CA VAL A 78 -0.10 -6.40 9.92
C VAL A 78 0.45 -6.22 8.51
N ALA A 79 -0.35 -5.70 7.58
CA ALA A 79 0.10 -5.43 6.21
C ALA A 79 1.26 -4.40 6.17
N GLU A 80 1.20 -3.36 7.00
CA GLU A 80 2.27 -2.38 7.11
C GLU A 80 3.53 -2.99 7.73
N ASN A 81 3.41 -3.81 8.78
CA ASN A 81 4.56 -4.52 9.37
C ASN A 81 5.20 -5.49 8.38
N GLU A 82 4.41 -6.20 7.58
CA GLU A 82 4.92 -7.11 6.56
C GLU A 82 5.68 -6.32 5.48
N SER A 83 5.12 -5.21 5.00
CA SER A 83 5.78 -4.30 4.06
C SER A 83 7.09 -3.74 4.63
N LEU A 84 7.10 -3.29 5.89
CA LEU A 84 8.27 -2.75 6.58
C LEU A 84 9.35 -3.82 6.77
N ARG A 85 8.97 -5.05 7.16
CA ARG A 85 9.90 -6.17 7.31
C ARG A 85 10.52 -6.56 5.96
N ASN A 86 9.72 -6.64 4.91
CA ASN A 86 10.21 -6.93 3.56
C ASN A 86 11.17 -5.83 3.06
N SER A 87 10.83 -4.57 3.32
CA SER A 87 11.69 -3.42 3.03
C SER A 87 13.03 -3.51 3.76
N LEU A 88 13.00 -3.87 5.04
CA LEU A 88 14.19 -3.96 5.88
C LEU A 88 15.08 -5.16 5.50
N GLU A 89 14.47 -6.30 5.16
CA GLU A 89 15.20 -7.47 4.66
C GLU A 89 15.84 -7.19 3.30
N TYR A 90 15.11 -6.53 2.40
CA TYR A 90 15.65 -6.12 1.11
C TYR A 90 16.77 -5.09 1.26
N TYR A 91 16.60 -4.09 2.13
CA TYR A 91 17.64 -3.13 2.49
C TYR A 91 18.89 -3.83 3.01
N LYS A 92 18.73 -4.81 3.91
CA LYS A 92 19.85 -5.63 4.41
C LYS A 92 20.55 -6.39 3.29
N LYS A 93 19.79 -7.00 2.36
CA LYS A 93 20.35 -7.72 1.21
C LYS A 93 21.12 -6.79 0.30
N LEU A 94 20.54 -5.66 -0.08
CA LEU A 94 21.21 -4.61 -0.87
C LEU A 94 22.48 -4.12 -0.18
N TYR A 95 22.39 -3.72 1.08
CA TYR A 95 23.53 -3.26 1.85
C TYR A 95 24.64 -4.32 1.93
N SER A 96 24.28 -5.59 2.16
CA SER A 96 25.24 -6.71 2.18
C SER A 96 25.86 -7.02 0.82
N ALA A 97 25.12 -6.80 -0.27
CA ALA A 97 25.62 -6.99 -1.63
C ALA A 97 26.61 -5.89 -2.04
N TYR A 98 26.42 -4.66 -1.52
CA TYR A 98 27.30 -3.52 -1.78
C TYR A 98 28.58 -3.55 -0.96
N MET A 99 28.56 -4.15 0.24
CA MET A 99 29.67 -4.09 1.20
C MET A 99 30.11 -5.50 1.62
N PRO A 100 30.85 -6.25 0.77
CA PRO A 100 31.42 -7.53 1.16
C PRO A 100 32.58 -7.31 2.15
N LYS A 101 32.28 -7.37 3.46
CA LYS A 101 33.23 -7.55 4.58
C LYS A 101 34.59 -6.82 4.47
N SER A 102 34.61 -5.56 4.06
CA SER A 102 35.81 -4.71 4.15
C SER A 102 35.55 -3.56 5.10
N ASN A 103 36.56 -3.17 5.87
CA ASN A 103 36.57 -2.07 6.84
C ASN A 103 36.49 -0.69 6.16
N VAL A 104 35.77 -0.58 5.05
CA VAL A 104 35.54 0.67 4.33
C VAL A 104 34.33 1.36 4.94
N ASP A 105 34.46 2.67 5.09
CA ASP A 105 33.63 3.55 5.87
C ASP A 105 32.12 3.29 5.75
N ARG A 106 31.45 3.28 6.91
CA ARG A 106 30.11 2.70 7.11
C ARG A 106 28.95 3.59 6.60
N SER A 107 29.19 4.67 5.86
CA SER A 107 28.27 5.82 5.83
C SER A 107 27.63 6.24 4.50
N ASP A 108 28.11 5.83 3.32
CA ASP A 108 27.89 6.70 2.14
C ASP A 108 26.78 6.29 1.16
N VAL A 109 26.04 5.19 1.45
CA VAL A 109 24.91 4.75 0.61
C VAL A 109 23.61 4.80 1.40
N HIS A 110 22.71 5.69 0.97
CA HIS A 110 21.39 5.88 1.56
C HIS A 110 20.30 5.39 0.61
N PHE A 111 19.25 4.78 1.17
CA PHE A 111 18.09 4.37 0.40
C PHE A 111 16.86 5.19 0.81
N LEU A 112 16.19 5.78 -0.18
CA LEU A 112 14.93 6.51 0.04
C LEU A 112 13.77 5.66 -0.47
N VAL A 113 12.70 5.54 0.32
CA VAL A 113 11.49 4.81 -0.08
C VAL A 113 10.50 5.76 -0.71
N ALA A 114 9.96 5.38 -1.86
CA ALA A 114 8.89 6.10 -2.53
C ALA A 114 7.82 5.13 -3.05
N ARG A 115 6.57 5.59 -3.13
CA ARG A 115 5.48 4.81 -3.71
C ARG A 115 5.27 5.20 -5.16
N VAL A 116 5.04 4.22 -6.01
CA VAL A 116 4.67 4.41 -7.42
C VAL A 116 3.22 4.82 -7.48
N ILE A 117 2.94 5.99 -8.04
CA ILE A 117 1.58 6.55 -8.21
C ILE A 117 1.10 6.51 -9.65
N ASN A 118 2.02 6.30 -10.60
CA ASN A 118 1.69 6.09 -12.00
C ASN A 118 2.73 5.16 -12.64
N SER A 119 2.26 4.19 -13.41
CA SER A 119 3.09 3.23 -14.15
C SER A 119 2.40 2.88 -15.47
N SER A 120 3.17 2.88 -16.55
CA SER A 120 2.76 2.32 -17.84
C SER A 120 3.81 1.33 -18.30
N VAL A 121 3.36 0.24 -18.94
CA VAL A 121 4.23 -0.81 -19.51
C VAL A 121 3.96 -1.04 -21.00
N HIS A 122 3.02 -0.30 -21.58
CA HIS A 122 2.50 -0.54 -22.93
C HIS A 122 3.02 0.46 -23.97
N LEU A 123 3.73 1.50 -23.55
CA LEU A 123 4.26 2.52 -24.44
C LEU A 123 5.69 2.16 -24.87
N PRO A 124 6.16 2.61 -26.05
CA PRO A 124 7.57 2.48 -26.43
C PRO A 124 8.53 3.25 -25.51
N TYR A 125 8.02 4.33 -24.89
CA TYR A 125 8.75 5.19 -23.95
C TYR A 125 7.93 5.28 -22.66
N ASN A 126 8.02 4.25 -21.83
CA ASN A 126 7.34 4.25 -20.54
C ASN A 126 8.03 5.19 -19.55
N TYR A 127 7.25 5.71 -18.61
CA TYR A 127 7.72 6.47 -17.46
C TYR A 127 6.91 6.05 -16.24
N LEU A 128 7.54 6.11 -15.07
CA LEU A 128 6.90 5.92 -13.77
C LEU A 128 6.89 7.25 -13.03
N THR A 129 5.88 7.48 -12.21
CA THR A 129 5.84 8.64 -11.30
C THR A 129 5.81 8.16 -9.85
N ILE A 130 6.65 8.76 -9.01
CA ILE A 130 6.75 8.43 -7.59
C ILE A 130 6.33 9.61 -6.71
N ASP A 131 5.79 9.33 -5.53
CA ASP A 131 5.24 10.32 -4.57
C ASP A 131 6.27 11.00 -3.66
N LYS A 132 7.50 11.12 -4.17
CA LYS A 132 8.61 11.79 -3.51
C LYS A 132 9.38 12.61 -4.54
N GLY A 133 9.91 13.76 -4.11
CA GLY A 133 10.64 14.69 -4.94
C GLY A 133 11.82 15.31 -4.20
N GLU A 134 12.18 16.53 -4.57
CA GLU A 134 13.37 17.24 -4.07
C GLU A 134 13.36 17.43 -2.55
N GLU A 135 12.21 17.71 -1.94
CA GLU A 135 12.12 17.84 -0.47
C GLU A 135 12.44 16.55 0.28
N ALA A 136 12.28 15.40 -0.39
CA ALA A 136 12.65 14.10 0.16
C ALA A 136 14.11 13.72 -0.17
N GLY A 137 14.88 14.63 -0.78
CA GLY A 137 16.26 14.40 -1.17
C GLY A 137 16.44 13.70 -2.52
N ILE A 138 15.36 13.48 -3.28
CA ILE A 138 15.44 12.83 -4.59
C ILE A 138 16.06 13.78 -5.61
N LYS A 139 17.04 13.28 -6.37
CA LYS A 139 17.74 14.03 -7.42
C LYS A 139 17.69 13.26 -8.74
N PRO A 140 17.79 13.94 -9.89
CA PRO A 140 18.04 13.28 -11.18
C PRO A 140 19.27 12.37 -11.11
N ASN A 141 19.29 11.33 -11.94
CA ASN A 141 20.32 10.28 -12.02
C ASN A 141 20.39 9.29 -10.84
N MET A 142 19.51 9.39 -9.83
CA MET A 142 19.40 8.36 -8.80
C MET A 142 18.87 7.04 -9.38
N GLY A 143 19.56 5.94 -9.08
CA GLY A 143 19.12 4.59 -9.41
C GLY A 143 17.91 4.17 -8.61
N VAL A 144 16.92 3.55 -9.25
CA VAL A 144 15.68 3.09 -8.64
C VAL A 144 15.61 1.57 -8.72
N VAL A 145 15.33 0.94 -7.58
CA VAL A 145 15.30 -0.52 -7.43
C VAL A 145 14.09 -0.98 -6.64
N CYS A 146 13.77 -2.26 -6.73
CA CYS A 146 12.73 -2.95 -5.96
C CYS A 146 13.29 -4.28 -5.46
N ASP A 147 12.54 -4.98 -4.61
CA ASP A 147 12.91 -6.27 -4.03
C ASP A 147 13.39 -7.32 -5.05
N GLN A 148 12.86 -7.26 -6.27
CA GLN A 148 13.16 -8.18 -7.36
C GLN A 148 14.36 -7.76 -8.24
N GLY A 149 14.80 -6.51 -8.18
CA GLY A 149 15.89 -6.01 -9.03
C GLY A 149 15.78 -4.55 -9.41
N ILE A 150 16.49 -4.17 -10.48
CA ILE A 150 16.49 -2.79 -10.98
C ILE A 150 15.12 -2.40 -11.56
N VAL A 151 14.75 -1.14 -11.36
CA VAL A 151 13.51 -0.55 -11.87
C VAL A 151 13.81 0.50 -12.93
N GLY A 152 14.75 1.41 -12.69
CA GLY A 152 15.02 2.52 -13.62
C GLY A 152 15.86 3.63 -13.00
N VAL A 153 15.90 4.79 -13.65
CA VAL A 153 16.64 5.96 -13.16
C VAL A 153 15.73 7.19 -13.06
N VAL A 154 15.92 8.03 -12.06
CA VAL A 154 15.22 9.31 -11.96
C VAL A 154 15.69 10.24 -13.08
N VAL A 155 14.76 10.78 -13.86
CA VAL A 155 15.07 11.69 -14.97
C VAL A 155 14.64 13.13 -14.72
N ALA A 156 13.62 13.32 -13.88
CA ALA A 156 13.13 14.64 -13.51
C ALA A 156 12.54 14.62 -12.11
N THR A 157 12.69 15.74 -11.42
CA THR A 157 12.15 15.94 -10.07
C THR A 157 11.32 17.21 -10.04
N SER A 158 10.39 17.23 -9.10
CA SER A 158 9.68 18.42 -8.65
C SER A 158 9.75 18.43 -7.12
N LYS A 159 9.15 19.44 -6.49
CA LYS A 159 9.13 19.58 -5.04
C LYS A 159 8.66 18.30 -4.30
N HIS A 160 7.60 17.66 -4.79
CA HIS A 160 6.96 16.52 -4.11
C HIS A 160 6.89 15.23 -4.92
N PHE A 161 7.20 15.27 -6.22
CA PHE A 161 7.12 14.11 -7.12
C PHE A 161 8.37 13.99 -7.98
N ALA A 162 8.64 12.79 -8.47
CA ALA A 162 9.71 12.54 -9.42
C ALA A 162 9.25 11.59 -10.52
N VAL A 163 9.86 11.74 -11.70
CA VAL A 163 9.64 10.89 -12.86
C VAL A 163 10.84 9.98 -13.03
N VAL A 164 10.56 8.70 -13.14
CA VAL A 164 11.55 7.64 -13.33
C VAL A 164 11.43 7.11 -14.76
N MET A 165 12.56 6.99 -15.45
CA MET A 165 12.66 6.23 -16.69
C MET A 165 12.92 4.76 -16.32
N PRO A 166 11.91 3.88 -16.45
CA PRO A 166 12.08 2.48 -16.15
C PRO A 166 13.00 1.80 -17.17
N VAL A 167 13.48 0.61 -16.80
CA VAL A 167 14.14 -0.33 -17.72
C VAL A 167 13.30 -0.58 -18.97
N LEU A 168 11.96 -0.55 -18.83
CA LEU A 168 10.99 -0.63 -19.92
C LEU A 168 10.88 0.65 -20.75
N ASN A 169 11.99 1.32 -21.04
CA ASN A 169 12.03 2.47 -21.93
C ASN A 169 13.10 2.22 -22.99
N ARG A 170 12.77 2.42 -24.28
CA ARG A 170 13.73 2.17 -25.37
C ARG A 170 14.98 3.06 -25.35
N LYS A 171 14.95 4.16 -24.57
CA LYS A 171 16.14 5.01 -24.34
C LYS A 171 16.98 4.55 -23.15
N PHE A 172 16.46 3.66 -22.32
CA PHE A 172 17.16 3.16 -21.16
C PHE A 172 18.21 2.12 -21.59
N LYS A 173 19.45 2.36 -21.17
CA LYS A 173 20.57 1.43 -21.35
C LYS A 173 21.31 1.28 -20.04
N VAL A 174 21.69 0.06 -19.70
CA VAL A 174 22.48 -0.23 -18.51
C VAL A 174 23.55 -1.25 -18.83
N SER A 175 24.74 -1.09 -18.26
CA SER A 175 25.78 -2.10 -18.39
C SER A 175 25.45 -3.27 -17.46
N ALA A 176 25.36 -4.45 -18.06
CA ALA A 176 24.94 -5.67 -17.40
C ALA A 176 25.98 -6.77 -17.61
N LYS A 177 26.09 -7.70 -16.67
CA LYS A 177 27.04 -8.80 -16.73
C LYS A 177 26.45 -10.11 -16.25
N PHE A 178 27.07 -11.19 -16.70
CA PHE A 178 26.84 -12.52 -16.14
C PHE A 178 27.39 -12.61 -14.72
N LYS A 179 26.56 -13.05 -13.78
CA LYS A 179 26.97 -13.26 -12.38
C LYS A 179 28.09 -14.29 -12.24
N LYS A 180 28.15 -15.30 -13.13
CA LYS A 180 29.06 -16.44 -13.01
C LYS A 180 30.50 -16.17 -13.48
N ASN A 181 30.68 -15.32 -14.49
CA ASN A 181 31.97 -15.17 -15.18
C ASN A 181 32.31 -13.71 -15.55
N ASN A 182 31.50 -12.74 -15.10
CA ASN A 182 31.73 -11.29 -15.22
C ASN A 182 31.81 -10.72 -16.65
N TYR A 183 31.56 -11.50 -17.70
CA TYR A 183 31.41 -10.94 -19.05
C TYR A 183 30.22 -9.98 -19.07
N TYR A 184 30.47 -8.78 -19.58
CA TYR A 184 29.52 -7.68 -19.56
C TYR A 184 29.15 -7.23 -20.98
N GLY A 185 27.99 -6.61 -21.09
CA GLY A 185 27.43 -6.08 -22.33
C GLY A 185 26.44 -4.95 -22.04
N SER A 186 25.76 -4.49 -23.08
CA SER A 186 24.72 -3.46 -22.97
C SER A 186 23.35 -4.11 -22.88
N PHE A 187 22.62 -3.84 -21.79
CA PHE A 187 21.22 -4.26 -21.66
C PHE A 187 20.28 -3.13 -22.07
N GLU A 188 19.30 -3.45 -22.93
CA GLU A 188 18.26 -2.53 -23.38
C GLU A 188 16.91 -3.24 -23.56
N TRP A 189 15.81 -2.48 -23.44
CA TRP A 189 14.47 -3.01 -23.70
C TRP A 189 14.07 -2.84 -25.16
N SER A 190 13.58 -3.92 -25.78
CA SER A 190 13.23 -3.96 -27.20
C SER A 190 11.97 -3.14 -27.57
N GLY A 191 11.12 -2.81 -26.58
CA GLY A 191 9.86 -2.09 -26.82
C GLY A 191 8.65 -2.98 -27.11
N THR A 192 8.80 -4.30 -27.07
CA THR A 192 7.73 -5.26 -27.48
C THR A 192 7.09 -5.95 -26.29
N ASP A 193 7.85 -6.71 -25.51
CA ASP A 193 7.36 -7.45 -24.34
C ASP A 193 7.94 -6.87 -23.06
N TYR A 194 7.07 -6.45 -22.13
CA TYR A 194 7.44 -5.88 -20.83
C TYR A 194 8.17 -6.88 -19.91
N ARG A 195 8.21 -8.16 -20.26
CA ARG A 195 8.86 -9.22 -19.46
C ARG A 195 10.28 -9.53 -19.92
N THR A 196 10.69 -9.05 -21.10
CA THR A 196 11.97 -9.41 -21.70
C THR A 196 12.73 -8.19 -22.19
N GLY A 197 14.05 -8.21 -22.06
CA GLY A 197 14.94 -7.27 -22.75
C GLY A 197 16.09 -8.02 -23.42
N VAL A 198 16.97 -7.26 -24.05
CA VAL A 198 18.09 -7.78 -24.84
C VAL A 198 19.40 -7.34 -24.19
N LEU A 199 20.29 -8.30 -23.98
CA LEU A 199 21.69 -8.06 -23.64
C LEU A 199 22.54 -8.29 -24.89
N SER A 200 23.17 -7.23 -25.38
CA SER A 200 24.07 -7.23 -26.54
C SER A 200 25.54 -7.17 -26.13
N ASP A 201 26.44 -7.24 -27.11
CA ASP A 201 27.89 -7.01 -26.97
C ASP A 201 28.64 -8.08 -26.15
N ILE A 202 28.09 -9.30 -26.08
CA ILE A 202 28.76 -10.45 -25.47
C ILE A 202 29.55 -11.23 -26.53
N PRO A 203 30.88 -11.43 -26.37
CA PRO A 203 31.69 -12.17 -27.35
C PRO A 203 31.27 -13.64 -27.53
N LEU A 204 31.44 -14.20 -28.74
CA LEU A 204 31.05 -15.59 -29.05
C LEU A 204 31.79 -16.67 -28.27
N HIS A 205 32.98 -16.39 -27.72
CA HIS A 205 33.73 -17.36 -26.93
C HIS A 205 33.17 -17.55 -25.51
N VAL A 206 32.21 -16.71 -25.09
CA VAL A 206 31.63 -16.76 -23.75
C VAL A 206 30.65 -17.93 -23.65
N PRO A 207 30.79 -18.84 -22.67
CA PRO A 207 29.85 -19.93 -22.48
C PRO A 207 28.54 -19.42 -21.86
N ILE A 208 27.45 -19.43 -22.64
CA ILE A 208 26.11 -19.00 -22.23
C ILE A 208 25.24 -20.22 -21.94
N THR A 209 24.43 -20.15 -20.88
CA THR A 209 23.47 -21.19 -20.51
C THR A 209 22.11 -20.55 -20.21
N ARG A 210 21.02 -21.15 -20.69
CA ARG A 210 19.67 -20.71 -20.31
C ARG A 210 19.51 -20.84 -18.79
N GLY A 211 18.93 -19.83 -18.16
CA GLY A 211 18.81 -19.71 -16.71
C GLY A 211 19.98 -18.97 -16.03
N ASP A 212 21.04 -18.60 -16.75
CA ASP A 212 22.12 -17.78 -16.19
C ASP A 212 21.59 -16.45 -15.64
N THR A 213 22.11 -16.02 -14.49
CA THR A 213 21.72 -14.76 -13.85
C THR A 213 22.49 -13.58 -14.43
N ILE A 214 21.74 -12.53 -14.80
CA ILE A 214 22.27 -11.25 -15.27
C ILE A 214 22.09 -10.19 -14.19
N VAL A 215 23.16 -9.47 -13.88
CA VAL A 215 23.22 -8.42 -12.87
C VAL A 215 23.85 -7.14 -13.43
N THR A 216 23.69 -6.00 -12.76
CA THR A 216 24.41 -4.77 -13.11
C THR A 216 25.91 -4.96 -12.99
N SER A 217 26.68 -4.41 -13.95
CA SER A 217 28.14 -4.57 -13.99
C SER A 217 28.90 -3.62 -13.08
N GLY A 218 28.28 -2.52 -12.64
CA GLY A 218 28.93 -1.42 -11.94
C GLY A 218 29.58 -0.38 -12.86
N TYR A 219 29.57 -0.60 -14.19
CA TYR A 219 30.04 0.40 -15.16
C TYR A 219 28.97 1.42 -15.54
N SER A 220 27.71 1.20 -15.15
CA SER A 220 26.67 2.22 -15.26
C SER A 220 26.74 3.18 -14.09
N ASN A 221 26.73 4.48 -14.37
CA ASN A 221 26.82 5.51 -13.33
C ASN A 221 25.57 5.64 -12.44
N PHE A 222 24.49 4.92 -12.76
CA PHE A 222 23.22 4.96 -12.03
C PHE A 222 23.05 3.81 -11.04
N PHE A 223 23.76 2.70 -11.29
CA PHE A 223 23.61 1.47 -10.52
C PHE A 223 24.98 0.91 -10.18
N PRO A 224 25.21 0.58 -8.92
CA PRO A 224 26.38 -0.16 -8.53
C PRO A 224 26.25 -1.62 -8.97
N GLU A 225 27.34 -2.35 -8.76
CA GLU A 225 27.50 -3.71 -9.22
C GLU A 225 26.60 -4.71 -8.47
N GLY A 226 26.09 -5.70 -9.18
CA GLY A 226 25.49 -6.90 -8.59
C GLY A 226 23.96 -6.86 -8.38
N LEU A 227 23.28 -5.83 -8.83
CA LEU A 227 21.81 -5.76 -8.77
C LEU A 227 21.17 -6.64 -9.84
N MET A 228 20.14 -7.40 -9.45
CA MET A 228 19.41 -8.30 -10.34
C MET A 228 18.76 -7.53 -11.50
N ILE A 229 18.97 -8.02 -12.72
CA ILE A 229 18.25 -7.57 -13.92
C ILE A 229 17.28 -8.66 -14.37
N GLY A 230 17.76 -9.91 -14.41
CA GLY A 230 16.97 -11.01 -14.94
C GLY A 230 17.76 -12.30 -15.14
N ILE A 231 17.17 -13.21 -15.91
CA ILE A 231 17.76 -14.50 -16.27
C ILE A 231 17.77 -14.71 -17.78
N VAL A 232 18.76 -15.42 -18.28
CA VAL A 232 18.85 -15.76 -19.72
C VAL A 232 17.70 -16.69 -20.11
N GLU A 233 16.87 -16.24 -21.04
CA GLU A 233 15.76 -17.02 -21.59
C GLU A 233 16.17 -17.71 -22.90
N ASP A 234 16.81 -16.97 -23.80
CA ASP A 234 17.36 -17.49 -25.04
C ASP A 234 18.51 -16.61 -25.57
N TYR A 235 19.23 -17.07 -26.59
CA TYR A 235 20.29 -16.28 -27.23
C TYR A 235 20.45 -16.64 -28.71
N ALA A 236 20.82 -15.65 -29.51
CA ALA A 236 21.12 -15.77 -30.92
C ALA A 236 22.42 -15.05 -31.26
N ILE A 237 23.03 -15.39 -32.40
CA ILE A 237 24.20 -14.65 -32.90
C ILE A 237 23.70 -13.35 -33.54
N SER A 238 24.31 -12.23 -33.16
CA SER A 238 24.07 -10.90 -33.72
C SER A 238 25.35 -10.34 -34.32
N MET A 239 25.23 -9.70 -35.48
CA MET A 239 26.35 -9.08 -36.20
C MET A 239 27.57 -10.00 -36.44
N GLY A 240 27.36 -11.33 -36.44
CA GLY A 240 28.37 -12.35 -36.75
C GLY A 240 29.46 -12.57 -35.70
N THR A 241 29.66 -11.66 -34.75
CA THR A 241 30.78 -11.69 -33.77
C THR A 241 30.34 -11.56 -32.31
N PHE A 242 29.07 -11.27 -32.05
CA PHE A 242 28.52 -11.13 -30.71
C PHE A 242 27.24 -11.95 -30.54
N TYR A 243 26.90 -12.26 -29.30
CA TYR A 243 25.58 -12.77 -28.94
C TYR A 243 24.61 -11.61 -28.70
N SER A 244 23.36 -11.82 -29.10
CA SER A 244 22.18 -11.10 -28.63
C SER A 244 21.39 -12.05 -27.75
N ILE A 245 21.25 -11.70 -26.47
CA ILE A 245 20.72 -12.57 -25.44
C ILE A 245 19.38 -12.01 -24.97
N ASN A 246 18.32 -12.79 -25.10
CA ASN A 246 17.02 -12.48 -24.53
C ASN A 246 17.06 -12.78 -23.04
N VAL A 247 16.83 -11.75 -22.23
CA VAL A 247 16.85 -11.82 -20.77
C VAL A 247 15.43 -11.57 -20.27
N ARG A 248 14.92 -12.50 -19.47
CA ARG A 248 13.67 -12.34 -18.74
C ARG A 248 13.90 -11.47 -17.51
N LEU A 249 13.22 -10.35 -17.45
CA LEU A 249 13.31 -9.40 -16.35
C LEU A 249 12.82 -10.04 -15.04
N SER A 250 13.54 -9.77 -13.95
CA SER A 250 13.14 -10.22 -12.61
C SER A 250 12.03 -9.36 -12.02
N THR A 251 12.03 -8.06 -12.34
CA THR A 251 11.06 -7.07 -11.84
C THR A 251 9.71 -7.18 -12.55
N ASP A 252 8.63 -7.32 -11.79
CA ASP A 252 7.25 -7.23 -12.29
C ASP A 252 6.75 -5.77 -12.31
N PHE A 253 6.95 -5.10 -13.43
CA PHE A 253 6.53 -3.71 -13.63
C PHE A 253 5.01 -3.48 -13.59
N LYS A 254 4.18 -4.52 -13.72
CA LYS A 254 2.72 -4.40 -13.58
C LYS A 254 2.27 -4.40 -12.13
N ASN A 255 3.08 -4.93 -11.23
CA ASN A 255 2.77 -5.08 -9.80
C ASN A 255 3.74 -4.28 -8.91
N LEU A 256 4.19 -3.12 -9.40
CA LEU A 256 5.18 -2.29 -8.73
C LEU A 256 4.50 -1.22 -7.85
N TYR A 257 4.56 -1.38 -6.54
CA TYR A 257 3.96 -0.46 -5.57
C TYR A 257 4.97 0.45 -4.86
N PHE A 258 6.07 -0.12 -4.38
CA PHE A 258 7.12 0.59 -3.66
C PHE A 258 8.46 0.42 -4.35
N VAL A 259 9.25 1.49 -4.34
CA VAL A 259 10.59 1.51 -4.89
C VAL A 259 11.56 2.17 -3.93
N TYR A 260 12.84 1.82 -4.08
CA TYR A 260 13.94 2.34 -3.30
C TYR A 260 14.87 3.11 -4.23
N LEU A 261 15.24 4.32 -3.85
CA LEU A 261 16.20 5.12 -4.57
C LEU A 261 17.57 5.03 -3.91
N ILE A 262 18.58 4.75 -4.71
CA ILE A 262 19.98 4.68 -4.30
C ILE A 262 20.55 6.09 -4.35
N SER A 263 20.94 6.62 -3.20
CA SER A 263 21.75 7.83 -3.06
C SER A 263 23.15 7.40 -2.66
N ASP A 264 24.11 7.58 -3.58
CA ASP A 264 25.53 7.33 -3.35
C ASP A 264 26.30 8.61 -3.70
N ASP A 265 26.88 9.22 -2.68
CA ASP A 265 27.59 10.49 -2.82
C ASP A 265 28.89 10.32 -3.62
N LYS A 266 29.53 9.15 -3.57
CA LYS A 266 30.75 8.84 -4.35
C LYS A 266 30.45 8.61 -5.81
N LEU A 267 29.31 7.99 -6.14
CA LEU A 267 28.86 7.88 -7.54
C LEU A 267 28.61 9.27 -8.13
N SER A 268 28.02 10.19 -7.35
CA SER A 268 27.78 11.57 -7.77
C SER A 268 29.08 12.34 -8.03
N GLU A 269 30.07 12.18 -7.14
CA GLU A 269 31.41 12.75 -7.32
C GLU A 269 32.09 12.21 -8.59
N ARG A 270 32.11 10.89 -8.75
CA ARG A 270 32.71 10.23 -9.92
C ARG A 270 32.07 10.69 -11.23
N MET A 271 30.74 10.77 -11.30
CA MET A 271 30.04 11.27 -12.48
C MET A 271 30.46 12.71 -12.82
N THR A 272 30.62 13.55 -11.80
CA THR A 272 31.02 14.95 -11.99
C THR A 272 32.43 15.03 -12.60
N LEU A 273 33.36 14.19 -12.13
CA LEU A 273 34.71 14.11 -12.66
C LEU A 273 34.78 13.52 -14.08
N GLU A 274 34.05 12.44 -14.36
CA GLU A 274 34.04 11.84 -15.70
C GLU A 274 33.45 12.82 -16.74
N ASN A 275 32.37 13.53 -16.38
CA ASN A 275 31.75 14.53 -17.24
C ASN A 275 32.64 15.76 -17.48
N SER A 276 33.53 16.12 -16.56
CA SER A 276 34.44 17.24 -16.80
C SER A 276 35.50 16.92 -17.87
N VAL A 277 35.88 15.64 -18.01
CA VAL A 277 36.88 15.21 -19.01
C VAL A 277 36.25 15.00 -20.40
N ILE A 278 35.00 14.53 -20.48
CA ILE A 278 34.32 14.27 -21.76
C ILE A 278 33.91 15.57 -22.48
N ASN A 279 33.71 16.66 -21.72
CA ASN A 279 33.27 17.95 -22.26
C ASN A 279 34.44 18.92 -22.57
N GLU A 280 35.70 18.48 -22.42
CA GLU A 280 36.91 19.15 -22.93
C GLU A 280 37.30 18.59 -24.31
#